data_AF-A0A1I5VVC5-F1
#
_entry.id   AF-A0A1I5VVC5-F1
#
_cell.length_a   1.000
_cell.length_b   1.000
_cell.length_c   1.000
_cell.angle_alpha   90.00
_cell.angle_beta   90.00
_cell.angle_gamma   90.00
#
_symmetry.space_group_name_H-M   'P 1'
#
loop_
_entity.id
_entity.type
_entity.pdbx_description
1 polymer ?
#
loop_
_entity_poly.entity_id
_entity_poly.type
_entity_poly.pdbx_seq_one_letter_code
_entity_poly.pdbx_strand_id
1 'polypeptide(L)'
;MIKDFPGEKWKKVEFSFDFTNRMELFVSNFGRLKTSNRYTDGRLLNGSKINGYKIIRLKLFKPRLPKTQAAIDRLQKQVLQVTKEITQLSGVRGNKKTVKEKEVLLKSLKNNLARVYKQDGKYRTINFHALVHRLVADYFLPVATSGQTKVAHMDYNKLNNRAANLKWMTPEENYRHQQNSPYVIHEKQQRKLGLSAAGRNEKLTVTKVMLLKKLLNQQKPVRQLVKQFKISDMQVYRIKRGENWGHIPAAE
;
A
#
# COMPACT_ATOMS: atom_id res chain seq x y z
N MET A 1 26.44 -7.57 8.08
CA MET A 1 25.72 -8.82 7.74
C MET A 1 24.34 -8.81 8.39
N ILE A 2 23.31 -9.27 7.68
CA ILE A 2 21.96 -9.42 8.23
C ILE A 2 21.97 -10.59 9.20
N LYS A 3 21.50 -10.38 10.45
CA LYS A 3 21.28 -11.47 11.40
C LYS A 3 19.95 -12.16 11.10
N ASP A 4 20.03 -13.47 10.87
CA ASP A 4 18.88 -14.34 10.65
C ASP A 4 18.30 -14.79 12.00
N PHE A 5 16.99 -14.95 12.05
CA PHE A 5 16.33 -15.51 13.24
C PHE A 5 16.43 -17.04 13.25
N PRO A 6 16.33 -17.69 14.42
CA PRO A 6 16.27 -19.14 14.51
C PRO A 6 15.13 -19.70 13.63
N GLY A 7 15.46 -20.62 12.72
CA GLY A 7 14.49 -21.22 11.79
C GLY A 7 14.06 -20.32 10.61
N GLU A 8 14.70 -19.17 10.42
CA GLU A 8 14.47 -18.29 9.27
C GLU A 8 15.06 -18.90 7.99
N LYS A 9 14.21 -19.05 6.98
CA LYS A 9 14.56 -19.57 5.66
C LYS A 9 14.30 -18.49 4.63
N TRP A 10 15.28 -18.22 3.79
CA TRP A 10 15.19 -17.26 2.69
C TRP A 10 14.99 -17.98 1.36
N LYS A 11 14.06 -17.49 0.53
CA LYS A 11 13.85 -17.92 -0.86
C LYS A 11 14.01 -16.74 -1.81
N LYS A 12 14.64 -16.97 -2.96
CA LYS A 12 14.80 -15.96 -4.02
C LYS A 12 13.45 -15.77 -4.71
N VAL A 13 13.08 -14.51 -4.94
CA VAL A 13 11.87 -14.14 -5.67
C VAL A 13 12.17 -14.13 -7.16
N GLU A 14 11.42 -14.91 -7.90
CA GLU A 14 11.45 -14.97 -9.36
C GLU A 14 10.49 -13.92 -9.94
N PHE A 15 10.97 -13.20 -10.95
CA PHE A 15 10.19 -12.23 -11.69
C PHE A 15 9.83 -12.83 -13.05
N SER A 16 8.58 -12.71 -13.47
CA SER A 16 8.12 -13.19 -14.79
C SER A 16 8.56 -12.29 -15.96
N PHE A 17 9.41 -11.30 -15.70
CA PHE A 17 9.83 -10.30 -16.67
C PHE A 17 11.31 -9.97 -16.50
N ASP A 18 11.96 -9.61 -17.60
CA ASP A 18 13.37 -9.20 -17.60
C ASP A 18 13.55 -7.75 -17.14
N PHE A 19 14.59 -7.51 -16.35
CA PHE A 19 14.98 -6.17 -15.89
C PHE A 19 16.50 -6.03 -15.76
N THR A 20 16.97 -4.80 -15.84
CA THR A 20 18.42 -4.45 -15.85
C THR A 20 19.00 -4.13 -14.48
N ASN A 21 18.16 -3.95 -13.46
CA ASN A 21 18.65 -3.67 -12.12
C ASN A 21 19.49 -4.85 -11.64
N ARG A 22 20.72 -4.59 -11.20
CA ARG A 22 21.59 -5.61 -10.58
C ARG A 22 21.14 -5.82 -9.13
N MET A 23 19.95 -6.38 -8.94
CA MET A 23 19.45 -6.73 -7.62
C MET A 23 18.69 -8.04 -7.65
N GLU A 24 18.80 -8.77 -6.56
CA GLU A 24 18.01 -9.95 -6.28
C GLU A 24 17.13 -9.68 -5.08
N LEU A 25 15.87 -10.08 -5.16
CA LEU A 25 14.92 -9.95 -4.06
C LEU A 25 14.76 -11.32 -3.39
N PHE A 26 14.78 -11.33 -2.06
CA PHE A 26 14.56 -12.53 -1.26
C PHE A 26 13.43 -12.29 -0.26
N VAL A 27 12.63 -13.32 -0.05
CA VAL A 27 11.56 -13.38 0.95
C VAL A 27 11.87 -14.44 1.99
N SER A 28 11.63 -14.12 3.25
CA SER A 28 11.79 -15.04 4.37
C SER A 28 10.44 -15.54 4.88
N ASN A 29 10.42 -16.76 5.43
CA ASN A 29 9.24 -17.33 6.08
C ASN A 29 8.76 -16.50 7.30
N PHE A 30 9.55 -15.55 7.81
CA PHE A 30 9.15 -14.61 8.86
C PHE A 30 8.48 -13.34 8.30
N GLY A 31 8.33 -13.21 6.98
CA GLY A 31 7.79 -12.01 6.35
C GLY A 31 8.78 -10.85 6.30
N ARG A 32 10.08 -11.18 6.33
CA ARG A 32 11.17 -10.24 6.05
C ARG A 32 11.52 -10.30 4.56
N LEU A 33 11.97 -9.17 4.05
CA LEU A 33 12.43 -9.03 2.68
C LEU A 33 13.82 -8.46 2.70
N LYS A 34 14.71 -8.99 1.86
CA LYS A 34 16.05 -8.43 1.65
C LYS A 34 16.36 -8.33 0.17
N THR A 35 17.19 -7.36 -0.17
CA THR A 35 17.70 -7.18 -1.52
C THR A 35 19.20 -7.31 -1.51
N SER A 36 19.75 -8.19 -2.33
CA SER A 36 21.21 -8.34 -2.49
C SER A 36 21.65 -7.83 -3.86
N ASN A 37 22.90 -7.41 -3.94
CA ASN A 37 23.61 -7.07 -5.18
C ASN A 37 24.99 -7.75 -5.09
N ARG A 38 25.70 -7.87 -6.22
CA ARG A 38 27.05 -8.45 -6.33
C ARG A 38 28.06 -7.92 -5.29
N TYR A 39 27.85 -6.69 -4.80
CA TYR A 39 28.77 -6.02 -3.88
C TYR A 39 28.29 -5.99 -2.42
N THR A 40 27.06 -6.44 -2.12
CA THR A 40 26.49 -6.33 -0.77
C THR A 40 25.72 -7.58 -0.35
N ASP A 41 25.99 -8.07 0.86
CA ASP A 41 25.34 -9.24 1.50
C ASP A 41 23.85 -9.06 1.81
N GLY A 42 23.27 -7.96 1.34
CA GLY A 42 21.84 -7.69 1.40
C GLY A 42 21.47 -6.54 2.33
N ARG A 43 20.42 -5.82 1.93
CA ARG A 43 19.74 -4.80 2.73
C ARG A 43 18.31 -5.22 3.01
N LEU A 44 17.89 -5.13 4.27
CA LEU A 44 16.50 -5.38 4.63
C LEU A 44 15.57 -4.30 4.07
N LEU A 45 14.42 -4.72 3.55
CA LEU A 45 13.36 -3.85 3.09
C LEU A 45 12.27 -3.73 4.14
N ASN A 46 12.07 -2.51 4.64
CA ASN A 46 10.98 -2.22 5.56
C ASN A 46 9.63 -2.06 4.85
N GLY A 47 9.63 -1.63 3.59
CA GLY A 47 8.40 -1.38 2.83
C GLY A 47 7.56 -0.25 3.43
N SER A 48 6.29 -0.20 3.05
CA SER A 48 5.29 0.75 3.57
C SER A 48 3.98 0.01 3.86
N LYS A 49 2.91 0.73 4.23
CA LYS A 49 1.60 0.14 4.49
C LYS A 49 0.56 0.62 3.48
N ILE A 50 -0.36 -0.26 3.07
CA ILE A 50 -1.56 0.06 2.30
C ILE A 50 -2.75 -0.73 2.87
N ASN A 51 -3.84 -0.05 3.22
CA ASN A 51 -5.03 -0.66 3.86
C ASN A 51 -4.69 -1.54 5.09
N GLY A 52 -3.64 -1.18 5.82
CA GLY A 52 -3.10 -1.91 6.97
C GLY A 52 -2.12 -3.05 6.64
N TYR A 53 -1.97 -3.44 5.38
CA TYR A 53 -1.03 -4.48 4.95
C TYR A 53 0.35 -3.93 4.61
N LYS A 54 1.39 -4.70 4.90
CA LYS A 54 2.78 -4.38 4.50
C LYS A 54 2.95 -4.61 2.98
N ILE A 55 3.48 -3.61 2.28
CA ILE A 55 3.72 -3.62 0.83
C ILE A 55 5.13 -3.15 0.51
N ILE A 56 5.76 -3.78 -0.48
CA ILE A 56 6.97 -3.29 -1.13
C ILE A 56 6.66 -2.67 -2.48
N ARG A 57 7.38 -1.59 -2.79
CA ARG A 57 7.34 -0.94 -4.09
C ARG A 57 8.76 -0.85 -4.61
N LEU A 58 9.03 -1.50 -5.74
CA LEU A 58 10.32 -1.51 -6.39
C LEU A 58 10.20 -0.85 -7.76
N LYS A 59 11.19 -0.01 -8.09
CA LYS A 59 11.32 0.58 -9.41
C LYS A 59 12.38 -0.17 -10.18
N LEU A 60 11.94 -0.98 -11.15
CA LEU A 60 12.79 -1.76 -12.02
C LEU A 60 12.83 -1.13 -13.41
N PHE A 61 13.78 -1.54 -14.26
CA PHE A 61 13.92 -1.02 -15.61
C PHE A 61 14.09 -2.14 -16.62
N LYS A 62 13.26 -2.15 -17.67
CA LYS A 62 13.43 -3.03 -18.83
C LYS A 62 14.80 -2.83 -19.50
N PRO A 63 15.31 -3.81 -20.26
CA PRO A 63 16.45 -3.57 -21.15
C PRO A 63 16.15 -2.44 -22.13
N ARG A 64 17.18 -1.68 -22.49
CA ARG A 64 17.05 -0.59 -23.46
C ARG A 64 16.91 -1.17 -24.86
N LEU A 65 16.04 -0.57 -25.68
CA LEU A 65 15.92 -0.93 -27.09
C LEU A 65 17.24 -0.62 -27.84
N PRO A 66 17.72 -1.51 -28.73
CA PRO A 66 18.98 -1.30 -29.45
C PRO A 66 19.05 0.01 -30.22
N LYS A 67 17.95 0.42 -30.87
CA LYS A 67 17.84 1.69 -31.59
C LYS A 67 18.07 2.90 -30.67
N THR A 68 17.48 2.88 -29.47
CA THR A 68 17.65 3.95 -28.48
C THR A 68 19.05 3.97 -27.92
N GLN A 69 19.66 2.80 -27.68
CA GLN A 69 21.06 2.69 -27.26
C GLN A 69 21.99 3.33 -28.31
N ALA A 70 21.85 2.96 -29.58
CA ALA A 70 22.65 3.53 -30.67
C ALA A 70 22.50 5.06 -30.79
N ALA A 71 21.28 5.59 -30.60
CA ALA A 71 21.06 7.04 -30.60
C ALA A 71 21.76 7.75 -29.44
N ILE A 72 21.72 7.16 -28.24
CA ILE A 72 22.44 7.65 -27.05
C ILE A 72 23.94 7.60 -27.28
N ASP A 73 24.47 6.51 -27.82
CA ASP A 73 25.90 6.34 -28.08
C ASP A 73 26.40 7.38 -29.10
N ARG A 74 25.61 7.67 -30.14
CA ARG A 74 25.91 8.74 -31.12
C ARG A 74 25.97 10.11 -30.44
N LEU A 75 25.00 10.44 -29.58
CA LEU A 75 24.99 11.71 -28.84
C LEU A 75 26.17 11.81 -27.87
N GLN A 76 26.53 10.71 -27.19
CA GLN A 76 27.70 10.67 -26.31
C GLN A 76 29.01 10.90 -27.09
N LYS A 77 29.15 10.30 -28.28
CA LYS A 77 30.29 10.55 -29.18
C LYS A 77 30.36 12.02 -29.60
N GLN A 78 29.23 12.64 -29.95
CA GLN A 78 29.17 14.07 -30.29
C GLN A 78 29.57 14.96 -29.10
N VAL A 79 29.07 14.68 -27.89
CA VAL A 79 29.43 15.40 -26.67
C VAL A 79 30.93 15.30 -26.40
N LEU A 80 31.51 14.09 -26.55
CA LEU A 80 32.94 13.86 -26.35
C LEU A 80 33.78 14.64 -27.38
N GLN A 81 33.39 14.61 -28.65
CA GLN A 81 34.08 15.32 -29.73
C GLN A 81 34.12 16.83 -29.46
N VAL A 82 32.97 17.45 -29.17
CA VAL A 82 32.89 18.89 -28.87
C VAL A 82 33.68 19.24 -27.61
N THR A 83 33.69 18.35 -26.61
CA THR A 83 34.46 18.57 -25.38
C THR A 83 35.97 18.57 -25.66
N LYS A 84 36.47 17.63 -26.47
CA LYS A 84 37.89 17.58 -26.88
C LYS A 84 38.28 18.84 -27.66
N GLU A 85 37.43 19.28 -28.58
CA GLU A 85 37.67 20.48 -29.37
C GLU A 85 37.75 21.75 -28.52
N ILE A 86 36.89 21.88 -27.49
CA ILE A 86 36.97 22.99 -26.53
C ILE A 86 38.30 22.94 -25.78
N THR A 87 38.70 21.78 -25.26
CA THR A 87 39.98 21.61 -24.55
C THR A 87 41.17 22.01 -25.43
N GLN A 88 41.19 21.57 -26.69
CA GLN A 88 42.24 21.93 -27.65
C GLN A 88 42.29 23.44 -27.93
N LEU A 89 41.13 24.08 -28.11
CA LEU A 89 41.04 25.52 -28.38
C LEU A 89 41.41 26.40 -27.18
N SER A 90 41.18 25.92 -25.95
CA SER A 90 41.54 26.64 -24.72
C SER A 90 43.03 26.62 -24.39
N GLY A 91 43.79 25.63 -24.88
CA GLY A 91 45.24 25.53 -24.66
C GLY A 91 46.09 26.38 -25.62
N VAL A 92 45.53 26.71 -26.78
CA VAL A 92 46.11 27.65 -27.76
C VAL A 92 45.57 29.05 -27.42
N ARG A 93 46.19 30.16 -27.88
CA ARG A 93 45.58 31.52 -27.89
C ARG A 93 44.37 31.55 -28.84
N GLY A 94 43.40 30.67 -28.61
CA GLY A 94 42.24 30.43 -29.45
C GLY A 94 41.28 31.61 -29.40
N ASN A 95 40.57 31.81 -30.50
CA ASN A 95 39.57 32.86 -30.62
C ASN A 95 38.45 32.64 -29.58
N LYS A 96 38.37 33.50 -28.55
CA LYS A 96 37.40 33.43 -27.44
C LYS A 96 35.95 33.28 -27.93
N LYS A 97 35.61 33.81 -29.11
CA LYS A 97 34.27 33.69 -29.71
C LYS A 97 33.95 32.23 -30.09
N THR A 98 34.88 31.55 -30.75
CA THR A 98 34.70 30.15 -31.19
C THR A 98 34.58 29.17 -30.02
N VAL A 99 35.32 29.41 -28.93
CA VAL A 99 35.20 28.62 -27.69
C VAL A 99 33.79 28.77 -27.12
N LYS A 100 33.29 30.01 -27.02
CA LYS A 100 31.95 30.31 -26.49
C LYS A 100 30.83 29.68 -27.35
N GLU A 101 30.96 29.68 -28.67
CA GLU A 101 30.03 29.01 -29.58
C GLU A 101 29.98 27.49 -29.32
N LYS A 102 31.14 26.84 -29.16
CA LYS A 102 31.22 25.41 -28.85
C LYS A 102 30.71 25.08 -27.46
N GLU A 103 30.91 25.95 -26.47
CA GLU A 103 30.33 25.79 -25.12
C GLU A 103 28.80 25.80 -25.15
N VAL A 104 28.20 26.70 -25.94
CA VAL A 104 26.74 26.75 -26.16
C VAL A 104 26.25 25.45 -26.83
N LEU A 105 26.98 24.97 -27.84
CA LEU A 105 26.68 23.69 -28.50
C LEU A 105 26.81 22.50 -27.53
N LEU A 106 27.86 22.46 -26.71
CA LEU A 106 28.05 21.42 -25.71
C LEU A 106 26.89 21.41 -24.71
N LYS A 107 26.44 22.58 -24.27
CA LYS A 107 25.30 22.73 -23.37
C LYS A 107 24.01 22.20 -24.02
N SER A 108 23.76 22.52 -25.29
CA SER A 108 22.56 22.05 -26.00
C SER A 108 22.58 20.52 -26.20
N LEU A 109 23.74 19.94 -26.55
CA LEU A 109 23.92 18.49 -26.68
C LEU A 109 23.71 17.77 -25.34
N LYS A 110 24.29 18.27 -24.25
CA LYS A 110 24.08 17.73 -22.89
C LYS A 110 22.61 17.78 -22.48
N ASN A 111 21.90 18.87 -22.78
CA ASN A 111 20.47 18.99 -22.51
C ASN A 111 19.65 17.98 -23.34
N ASN A 112 19.98 17.81 -24.62
CA ASN A 112 19.31 16.81 -25.45
C ASN A 112 19.56 15.39 -24.94
N LEU A 113 20.80 15.06 -24.61
CA LEU A 113 21.17 13.77 -24.03
C LEU A 113 20.39 13.49 -22.72
N ALA A 114 20.33 14.48 -21.82
CA ALA A 114 19.54 14.38 -20.59
C ALA A 114 18.04 14.16 -20.86
N ARG A 115 17.48 14.83 -21.87
CA ARG A 115 16.09 14.64 -22.30
C ARG A 115 15.84 13.23 -22.83
N VAL A 116 16.73 12.71 -23.67
CA VAL A 116 16.66 11.33 -24.20
C VAL A 116 16.72 10.32 -23.06
N TYR A 117 17.66 10.47 -22.12
CA TYR A 117 17.73 9.61 -20.94
C TYR A 117 16.46 9.67 -20.07
N LYS A 118 15.87 10.86 -19.90
CA LYS A 118 14.62 11.02 -19.15
C LYS A 118 13.45 10.30 -19.82
N GLN A 119 13.33 10.40 -21.15
CA GLN A 119 12.29 9.70 -21.92
C GLN A 119 12.50 8.18 -21.91
N ASP A 120 13.73 7.72 -22.16
CA ASP A 120 14.12 6.30 -22.09
C ASP A 120 13.84 5.71 -20.70
N GLY A 121 14.23 6.43 -19.65
CA GLY A 121 14.00 6.03 -18.26
C GLY A 121 12.51 5.87 -17.94
N LYS A 122 11.64 6.78 -18.44
CA LYS A 122 10.19 6.65 -18.30
C LYS A 122 9.66 5.42 -19.03
N TYR A 123 10.03 5.23 -20.30
CA TYR A 123 9.59 4.11 -21.12
C TYR A 123 9.99 2.75 -20.51
N ARG A 124 11.20 2.68 -19.95
CA ARG A 124 11.75 1.45 -19.36
C ARG A 124 11.25 1.17 -17.95
N THR A 125 10.67 2.14 -17.25
CA THR A 125 10.29 1.98 -15.84
C THR A 125 9.22 0.90 -15.68
N ILE A 126 9.48 -0.06 -14.80
CA ILE A 126 8.53 -1.05 -14.30
C ILE A 126 8.30 -0.74 -12.81
N ASN A 127 7.05 -0.43 -12.46
CA ASN A 127 6.66 -0.23 -11.07
C ASN A 127 6.14 -1.57 -10.52
N PHE A 128 6.99 -2.28 -9.78
CA PHE A 128 6.63 -3.53 -9.14
C PHE A 128 6.07 -3.28 -7.74
N HIS A 129 4.92 -3.85 -7.45
CA HIS A 129 4.23 -3.71 -6.17
C HIS A 129 3.83 -5.10 -5.66
N ALA A 130 4.26 -5.45 -4.45
CA ALA A 130 3.93 -6.75 -3.86
C ALA A 130 3.56 -6.63 -2.39
N LEU A 131 2.44 -7.25 -2.02
CA LEU A 131 2.04 -7.42 -0.63
C LEU A 131 2.92 -8.49 0.02
N VAL A 132 3.48 -8.18 1.18
CA VAL A 132 4.47 -9.07 1.81
C VAL A 132 3.84 -10.41 2.20
N HIS A 133 2.63 -10.43 2.77
CA HIS A 133 1.96 -11.69 3.11
C HIS A 133 1.71 -12.57 1.88
N ARG A 134 1.31 -11.99 0.74
CA ARG A 134 1.09 -12.75 -0.48
C ARG A 134 2.38 -13.34 -1.02
N LEU A 135 3.43 -12.52 -1.04
CA LEU A 135 4.77 -12.97 -1.44
C LEU A 135 5.31 -14.08 -0.50
N VAL A 136 5.01 -14.04 0.79
CA VAL A 136 5.37 -15.14 1.70
C VAL A 136 4.53 -16.39 1.39
N ALA A 137 3.22 -16.22 1.17
CA ALA A 137 2.33 -17.32 0.84
C ALA A 137 2.74 -18.04 -0.45
N ASP A 138 3.04 -17.31 -1.51
CA ASP A 138 3.45 -17.85 -2.81
C ASP A 138 4.71 -18.75 -2.70
N TYR A 139 5.61 -18.47 -1.75
CA TYR A 139 6.91 -19.16 -1.64
C TYR A 139 6.98 -20.17 -0.49
N PHE A 140 6.20 -20.03 0.57
CA PHE A 140 6.32 -20.86 1.78
C PHE A 140 5.09 -21.70 2.11
N LEU A 141 3.93 -21.42 1.49
CA LEU A 141 2.76 -22.25 1.65
C LEU A 141 2.65 -23.25 0.49
N PRO A 142 1.92 -24.37 0.67
CA PRO A 142 1.52 -25.23 -0.44
C PRO A 142 0.78 -24.42 -1.51
N VAL A 143 0.90 -24.87 -2.76
CA VAL A 143 0.21 -24.27 -3.89
C VAL A 143 -1.29 -24.25 -3.61
N ALA A 144 -1.91 -23.10 -3.86
CA ALA A 144 -3.33 -22.90 -3.65
C ALA A 144 -4.14 -23.90 -4.51
N THR A 145 -5.14 -24.54 -3.91
CA THR A 145 -6.10 -25.38 -4.64
C THR A 145 -7.06 -24.53 -5.47
N SER A 146 -7.68 -25.09 -6.51
CA SER A 146 -8.67 -24.40 -7.34
C SER A 146 -9.70 -23.64 -6.50
N GLY A 147 -9.85 -22.33 -6.73
CA GLY A 147 -10.75 -21.43 -6.00
C GLY A 147 -10.14 -20.67 -4.81
N GLN A 148 -8.97 -21.08 -4.28
CA GLN A 148 -8.30 -20.37 -3.19
C GLN A 148 -7.54 -19.15 -3.72
N THR A 149 -8.17 -17.97 -3.68
CA THR A 149 -7.61 -16.74 -4.25
C THR A 149 -7.13 -15.73 -3.21
N LYS A 150 -7.47 -15.93 -1.93
CA LYS A 150 -7.18 -15.00 -0.83
C LYS A 150 -6.17 -15.61 0.13
N VAL A 151 -5.24 -14.78 0.58
CA VAL A 151 -4.33 -15.11 1.68
C VAL A 151 -4.86 -14.44 2.94
N ALA A 152 -5.20 -15.23 3.94
CA ALA A 152 -5.71 -14.76 5.23
C ALA A 152 -4.63 -14.85 6.30
N HIS A 153 -4.67 -13.90 7.25
CA HIS A 153 -3.91 -13.94 8.50
C HIS A 153 -4.76 -14.64 9.57
N MET A 154 -4.26 -15.74 10.13
CA MET A 154 -4.99 -16.55 11.10
C MET A 154 -5.21 -15.81 12.42
N ASP A 155 -4.27 -14.95 12.82
CA ASP A 155 -4.33 -14.09 14.01
C ASP A 155 -5.06 -12.74 13.79
N TYR A 156 -5.60 -12.49 12.60
CA TYR A 156 -6.22 -11.22 12.19
C TYR A 156 -5.28 -9.99 12.19
N ASN A 157 -3.97 -10.18 12.42
CA ASN A 157 -2.98 -9.11 12.39
C ASN A 157 -2.30 -9.03 11.01
N LYS A 158 -2.72 -8.03 10.22
CA LYS A 158 -2.21 -7.76 8.86
C LYS A 158 -0.69 -7.50 8.76
N LEU A 159 -0.01 -7.29 9.88
CA LEU A 159 1.43 -7.06 9.95
C LEU A 159 2.22 -8.33 10.30
N ASN A 160 1.58 -9.35 10.86
CA ASN A 160 2.22 -10.63 11.17
C ASN A 160 2.31 -11.51 9.92
N ASN A 161 3.31 -11.25 9.08
CA ASN A 161 3.49 -11.93 7.79
C ASN A 161 4.32 -13.23 7.90
N ARG A 162 4.35 -13.88 9.06
CA ARG A 162 5.00 -15.20 9.19
C ARG A 162 4.22 -16.24 8.39
N ALA A 163 4.91 -17.11 7.67
CA ALA A 163 4.29 -18.15 6.86
C ALA A 163 3.32 -19.04 7.68
N ALA A 164 3.69 -19.37 8.92
CA ALA A 164 2.83 -20.14 9.82
C ALA A 164 1.51 -19.44 10.21
N ASN A 165 1.44 -18.10 10.08
CA ASN A 165 0.24 -17.32 10.34
C ASN A 165 -0.62 -17.09 9.08
N LEU A 166 -0.16 -17.55 7.91
CA LEU A 166 -0.84 -17.31 6.65
C LEU A 166 -1.52 -18.59 6.16
N LYS A 167 -2.65 -18.44 5.48
CA LYS A 167 -3.37 -19.55 4.85
C LYS A 167 -4.05 -19.10 3.56
N TRP A 168 -3.98 -19.94 2.53
CA TRP A 168 -4.80 -19.81 1.33
C TRP A 168 -6.24 -20.19 1.63
N MET A 169 -7.18 -19.34 1.25
CA MET A 169 -8.61 -19.50 1.47
C MET A 169 -9.40 -19.12 0.21
N THR A 170 -10.54 -19.76 0.04
CA THR A 170 -11.60 -19.30 -0.86
C THR A 170 -12.19 -17.97 -0.35
N PRO A 171 -12.84 -17.18 -1.21
CA PRO A 171 -13.54 -15.96 -0.79
C PRO A 171 -14.55 -16.22 0.35
N GLU A 172 -15.28 -17.32 0.30
CA GLU A 172 -16.30 -17.73 1.27
C GLU A 172 -15.68 -18.09 2.63
N GLU A 173 -14.60 -18.90 2.62
CA GLU A 173 -13.85 -19.23 3.84
C GLU A 173 -13.26 -17.99 4.49
N ASN A 174 -12.63 -17.11 3.69
CA ASN A 174 -12.07 -15.88 4.21
C ASN A 174 -13.16 -14.97 4.77
N TYR A 175 -14.34 -14.89 4.15
CA TYR A 175 -15.47 -14.14 4.72
C TYR A 175 -15.87 -14.67 6.09
N ARG A 176 -16.06 -16.00 6.23
CA ARG A 176 -16.39 -16.65 7.50
C ARG A 176 -15.31 -16.43 8.55
N HIS A 177 -14.04 -16.56 8.17
CA HIS A 177 -12.89 -16.26 9.04
C HIS A 177 -12.98 -14.81 9.55
N GLN A 178 -13.18 -13.83 8.68
CA GLN A 178 -13.29 -12.43 9.08
C GLN A 178 -14.49 -12.16 10.02
N GLN A 179 -15.60 -12.90 9.92
CA GLN A 179 -16.72 -12.76 10.86
C GLN A 179 -16.32 -13.13 12.30
N ASN A 180 -15.37 -14.05 12.46
CA ASN A 180 -14.84 -14.49 13.75
C ASN A 180 -13.70 -13.60 14.28
N SER A 181 -13.35 -12.54 13.55
CA SER A 181 -12.33 -11.59 13.99
C SER A 181 -12.79 -10.87 15.27
N PRO A 182 -11.96 -10.83 16.34
CA PRO A 182 -12.28 -10.07 17.55
C PRO A 182 -12.60 -8.61 17.28
N TYR A 183 -11.92 -8.01 16.28
CA TYR A 183 -12.15 -6.63 15.87
C TYR A 183 -13.53 -6.42 15.24
N VAL A 184 -13.97 -7.37 14.40
CA VAL A 184 -15.29 -7.33 13.74
C VAL A 184 -16.39 -7.59 14.76
N ILE A 185 -16.20 -8.54 15.67
CA ILE A 185 -17.15 -8.84 16.75
C ILE A 185 -17.30 -7.61 17.64
N HIS A 186 -16.19 -7.01 18.08
CA HIS A 186 -16.19 -5.79 18.89
C HIS A 186 -16.87 -4.63 18.15
N GLU A 187 -16.55 -4.40 16.87
CA GLU A 187 -17.21 -3.35 16.08
C GLU A 187 -18.73 -3.57 15.98
N LYS A 188 -19.17 -4.80 15.71
CA LYS A 188 -20.60 -5.15 15.67
C LYS A 188 -21.28 -4.90 17.02
N GLN A 189 -20.61 -5.23 18.13
CA GLN A 189 -21.11 -4.96 19.47
C GLN A 189 -21.22 -3.46 19.72
N GLN A 190 -20.20 -2.67 19.36
CA GLN A 190 -20.22 -1.20 19.47
C GLN A 190 -21.32 -0.56 18.61
N ARG A 191 -21.60 -1.10 17.42
CA ARG A 191 -22.73 -0.66 16.58
C ARG A 191 -24.07 -0.99 17.23
N LYS A 192 -24.26 -2.20 17.75
CA LYS A 192 -25.47 -2.57 18.50
C LYS A 192 -25.70 -1.68 19.72
N LEU A 193 -24.62 -1.30 20.40
CA LEU A 193 -24.64 -0.37 21.53
C LEU A 193 -24.75 1.10 21.09
N GLY A 194 -24.84 1.43 19.80
CA GLY A 194 -24.92 2.82 19.33
C GLY A 194 -23.69 3.68 19.68
N LEU A 195 -22.57 3.06 20.04
CA LEU A 195 -21.32 3.72 20.47
C LEU A 195 -20.36 3.95 19.29
N SER A 196 -20.65 3.39 18.12
CA SER A 196 -19.80 3.54 16.93
C SER A 196 -19.99 4.89 16.22
N ALA A 197 -18.91 5.42 15.62
CA ALA A 197 -18.97 6.66 14.85
C ALA A 197 -19.92 6.60 13.63
N ALA A 198 -20.14 5.41 13.05
CA ALA A 198 -21.10 5.19 11.97
C ALA A 198 -22.57 5.22 12.45
N GLY A 199 -22.81 4.92 13.74
CA GLY A 199 -24.11 5.09 14.40
C GLY A 199 -24.46 6.55 14.71
N ARG A 200 -23.55 7.52 14.48
CA ARG A 200 -23.84 8.96 14.68
C ARG A 200 -24.93 9.51 13.73
N ASN A 201 -25.20 8.81 12.63
CA ASN A 201 -26.29 9.15 11.72
C ASN A 201 -27.65 8.59 12.19
N GLU A 202 -27.67 7.76 13.23
CA GLU A 202 -28.91 7.35 13.87
C GLU A 202 -29.42 8.50 14.74
N LYS A 203 -30.67 8.92 14.50
CA LYS A 203 -31.29 10.04 15.21
C LYS A 203 -31.34 9.81 16.73
N LEU A 204 -31.31 8.54 17.15
CA LEU A 204 -31.32 8.07 18.53
C LEU A 204 -30.00 7.37 18.90
N THR A 205 -29.40 7.80 20.01
CA THR A 205 -28.28 7.15 20.69
C THR A 205 -28.78 6.47 21.97
N VAL A 206 -27.99 5.58 22.57
CA VAL A 206 -28.32 4.95 23.88
C VAL A 206 -28.74 6.00 24.91
N THR A 207 -27.96 7.06 25.06
CA THR A 207 -28.24 8.17 26.00
C THR A 207 -29.54 8.90 25.68
N LYS A 208 -29.84 9.16 24.40
CA LYS A 208 -31.11 9.76 23.96
C LYS A 208 -32.29 8.83 24.24
N VAL A 209 -32.12 7.52 24.06
CA VAL A 209 -33.17 6.54 24.37
C VAL A 209 -33.41 6.45 25.87
N MET A 210 -32.37 6.45 26.69
CA MET A 210 -32.49 6.50 28.15
C MET A 210 -33.28 7.74 28.60
N LEU A 211 -32.96 8.92 28.05
CA LEU A 211 -33.69 10.16 28.31
C LEU A 211 -35.13 10.12 27.79
N LEU A 212 -35.35 9.60 26.58
CA LEU A 212 -36.69 9.44 26.00
C LEU A 212 -37.56 8.53 26.88
N LYS A 213 -37.02 7.41 27.39
CA LYS A 213 -37.71 6.52 28.32
C LYS A 213 -38.00 7.20 29.65
N LYS A 214 -37.06 7.98 30.21
CA LYS A 214 -37.30 8.80 31.40
C LYS A 214 -38.46 9.78 31.21
N LEU A 215 -38.50 10.49 30.09
CA LEU A 215 -39.58 11.45 29.78
C LEU A 215 -40.92 10.75 29.50
N LEU A 216 -40.91 9.55 28.92
CA LEU A 216 -42.11 8.71 28.77
C LEU A 216 -42.65 8.25 30.13
N ASN A 217 -41.77 7.90 31.07
CA ASN A 217 -42.16 7.55 32.45
C ASN A 217 -42.76 8.75 33.20
N GLN A 218 -42.29 9.96 32.91
CA GLN A 218 -42.88 11.23 33.39
C GLN A 218 -44.17 11.63 32.66
N GLN A 219 -44.75 10.75 31.84
CA GLN A 219 -46.00 10.96 31.10
C GLN A 219 -45.99 12.19 30.16
N LYS A 220 -44.83 12.61 29.66
CA LYS A 220 -44.76 13.69 28.66
C LYS A 220 -45.47 13.28 27.37
N PRO A 221 -46.15 14.22 26.69
CA PRO A 221 -46.91 13.90 25.49
C PRO A 221 -45.99 13.48 24.33
N VAL A 222 -46.36 12.40 23.64
CA VAL A 222 -45.57 11.79 22.55
C VAL A 222 -45.23 12.79 21.45
N ARG A 223 -46.17 13.68 21.09
CA ARG A 223 -45.95 14.74 20.09
C ARG A 223 -44.79 15.68 20.44
N GLN A 224 -44.59 15.97 21.73
CA GLN A 224 -43.47 16.81 22.18
C GLN A 224 -42.15 16.05 22.05
N LEU A 225 -42.13 14.77 22.40
CA LEU A 225 -40.96 13.90 22.29
C LEU A 225 -40.54 13.69 20.82
N VAL A 226 -41.50 13.53 19.92
CA VAL A 226 -41.25 13.47 18.46
C VAL A 226 -40.53 14.70 17.95
N LYS A 227 -40.96 15.90 18.36
CA LYS A 227 -40.31 17.17 17.97
C LYS A 227 -38.91 17.29 18.58
N GLN A 228 -38.75 16.95 19.85
CA GLN A 228 -37.48 17.07 20.58
C GLN A 228 -36.41 16.10 20.06
N PHE A 229 -36.78 14.85 19.78
CA PHE A 229 -35.85 13.80 19.32
C PHE A 229 -35.81 13.64 17.79
N LYS A 230 -36.66 14.36 17.04
CA LYS A 230 -36.77 14.35 15.58
C LYS A 230 -37.04 12.95 14.98
N ILE A 231 -37.84 12.14 15.67
CA ILE A 231 -38.23 10.76 15.32
C ILE A 231 -39.73 10.65 15.01
N SER A 232 -40.18 9.58 14.38
CA SER A 232 -41.62 9.40 14.11
C SER A 232 -42.41 9.01 15.37
N ASP A 233 -43.71 9.34 15.41
CA ASP A 233 -44.60 8.92 16.51
C ASP A 233 -44.55 7.40 16.72
N MET A 234 -44.57 6.64 15.62
CA MET A 234 -44.47 5.18 15.64
C MET A 234 -43.15 4.72 16.27
N GLN A 235 -42.02 5.39 16.04
CA GLN A 235 -40.75 5.06 16.70
C GLN A 235 -40.84 5.26 18.22
N VAL A 236 -41.49 6.32 18.68
CA VAL A 236 -41.74 6.54 20.12
C VAL A 236 -42.62 5.43 20.71
N TYR A 237 -43.71 5.06 20.02
CA TYR A 237 -44.60 3.99 20.49
C TYR A 237 -43.91 2.61 20.52
N ARG A 238 -43.09 2.27 19.52
CA ARG A 238 -42.31 1.02 19.51
C ARG A 238 -41.29 0.96 20.64
N ILE A 239 -40.67 2.11 20.99
CA ILE A 239 -39.77 2.21 22.14
C ILE A 239 -40.55 2.09 23.46
N LYS A 240 -41.72 2.72 23.55
CA LYS A 240 -42.61 2.64 24.72
C LYS A 240 -43.09 1.21 24.99
N ARG A 241 -43.39 0.44 23.92
CA ARG A 241 -43.82 -0.97 24.00
C ARG A 241 -42.66 -1.96 24.21
N GLY A 242 -41.41 -1.49 24.13
CA GLY A 242 -40.22 -2.35 24.23
C GLY A 242 -39.90 -3.16 22.97
N GLU A 243 -40.67 -3.00 21.88
CA GLU A 243 -40.41 -3.64 20.57
C GLU A 243 -39.05 -3.20 19.99
N ASN A 244 -38.67 -1.94 20.22
CA ASN A 244 -37.36 -1.39 19.83
C ASN A 244 -36.65 -0.82 21.05
N TRP A 245 -35.33 -1.04 21.16
CA TRP A 245 -34.52 -0.63 22.31
C TRP A 245 -35.01 -1.13 23.69
N GLY A 246 -35.72 -2.27 23.74
CA GLY A 246 -36.27 -2.83 24.98
C GLY A 246 -35.24 -3.03 26.09
N HIS A 247 -34.02 -3.46 25.73
CA HIS A 247 -32.91 -3.74 26.64
C HIS A 247 -32.28 -2.51 27.33
N ILE A 248 -32.59 -1.29 26.90
CA ILE A 248 -32.01 -0.07 27.49
C ILE A 248 -32.89 0.41 28.66
N PRO A 249 -32.35 0.61 29.88
CA PRO A 249 -33.13 1.15 30.99
C PRO A 249 -33.48 2.63 30.78
N ALA A 250 -34.47 3.14 31.51
CA ALA A 250 -34.67 4.59 31.59
C ALA A 250 -33.49 5.24 32.30
N ALA A 251 -33.14 6.48 31.95
CA ALA A 251 -32.21 7.26 32.76
C ALA A 251 -32.79 7.44 34.17
N GLU A 252 -31.95 7.29 35.19
CA GLU A 252 -32.23 7.70 36.57
C GLU A 252 -32.55 9.20 36.62
#